data_AF-A0A3A5UZ17-F1
#
_entry.id   AF-A0A3A5UZ17-F1
#
_cell.length_a   1.000
_cell.length_b   1.000
_cell.length_c   1.000
_cell.angle_alpha   90.00
_cell.angle_beta   90.00
_cell.angle_gamma   90.00
#
_symmetry.space_group_name_H-M   'P 1'
#
loop_
_entity.id
_entity.type
_entity.pdbx_description
1 polymer ?
#
loop_
_entity_poly.entity_id
_entity_poly.type
_entity_poly.pdbx_seq_one_letter_code
_entity_poly.pdbx_strand_id
1 'polypeptide(L)'
;MPKNNTKKMPENQNETTNLLVGYVRKSNAGGALKVSINTDAFSDCSTYVTSDGQAYVPLVISLNALEKVLNGERAVTTLSQLQD
;
A
#
# COMPACT_ATOMS: atom_id res chain seq x y z
N MET A 1 -5.31 -48.23 -11.14
CA MET A 1 -5.02 -47.45 -9.90
C MET A 1 -4.37 -46.14 -10.30
N PRO A 2 -5.00 -44.97 -10.12
CA PRO A 2 -4.33 -43.70 -10.36
C PRO A 2 -3.50 -43.31 -9.12
N LYS A 3 -2.21 -43.04 -9.31
CA LYS A 3 -1.30 -42.51 -8.28
C LYS A 3 -1.62 -41.02 -8.08
N ASN A 4 -2.13 -40.68 -6.90
CA ASN A 4 -2.40 -39.32 -6.48
C ASN A 4 -1.08 -38.61 -6.14
N ASN A 5 -0.61 -37.71 -7.00
CA ASN A 5 0.54 -36.86 -6.75
C ASN A 5 0.08 -35.58 -6.04
N THR A 6 -0.04 -35.63 -4.72
CA THR A 6 -0.13 -34.41 -3.90
C THR A 6 1.25 -33.77 -3.86
N LYS A 7 1.50 -32.79 -4.75
CA LYS A 7 2.61 -31.85 -4.59
C LYS A 7 2.32 -31.02 -3.34
N LYS A 8 2.98 -31.36 -2.22
CA LYS A 8 3.13 -30.44 -1.10
C LYS A 8 3.92 -29.23 -1.61
N MET A 9 3.26 -28.08 -1.68
CA MET A 9 3.93 -26.80 -1.90
C MET A 9 4.71 -26.48 -0.61
N PRO A 10 5.96 -26.02 -0.70
CA PRO A 10 6.73 -25.63 0.48
C PRO A 10 6.13 -24.34 1.06
N GLU A 11 5.62 -24.43 2.29
CA GLU A 11 5.37 -23.29 3.16
C GLU A 11 6.73 -22.68 3.55
N ASN A 12 7.14 -21.61 2.87
CA ASN A 12 8.05 -20.61 3.42
C ASN A 12 8.18 -19.43 2.48
N GLN A 13 7.49 -18.34 2.84
CA GLN A 13 7.93 -16.96 2.68
C GLN A 13 6.94 -16.12 3.48
N ASN A 14 7.42 -15.31 4.41
CA ASN A 14 6.66 -14.18 4.95
C ASN A 14 6.31 -13.29 3.76
N GLU A 15 5.15 -13.51 3.15
CA GLU A 15 4.66 -12.70 2.06
C GLU A 15 4.17 -11.39 2.68
N THR A 16 5.05 -10.39 2.77
CA THR A 16 4.62 -9.03 3.08
C THR A 16 3.59 -8.62 2.02
N THR A 17 2.32 -8.68 2.37
CA THR A 17 1.23 -8.36 1.47
C THR A 17 1.11 -6.84 1.36
N ASN A 18 1.12 -6.33 0.14
CA ASN A 18 1.06 -4.89 -0.10
C ASN A 18 -0.37 -4.52 -0.49
N LEU A 19 -1.17 -4.05 0.48
CA LEU A 19 -2.55 -3.65 0.26
C LEU A 19 -2.59 -2.30 -0.45
N LEU A 20 -3.15 -2.21 -1.66
CA LEU A 20 -3.36 -0.94 -2.35
C LEU A 20 -4.50 -0.17 -1.70
N VAL A 21 -4.21 1.02 -1.16
CA VAL A 21 -5.16 1.82 -0.37
C VAL A 21 -5.58 3.10 -1.09
N GLY A 22 -4.75 3.59 -2.02
CA GLY A 22 -5.09 4.81 -2.73
C GLY A 22 -4.04 5.28 -3.72
N TYR A 23 -4.12 6.57 -4.05
CA TYR A 23 -3.30 7.21 -5.07
C TYR A 23 -2.84 8.60 -4.65
N VAL A 24 -1.68 9.00 -5.17
CA VAL A 24 -1.09 10.32 -4.95
C VAL A 24 -0.76 10.95 -6.30
N ARG A 25 -1.09 12.23 -6.46
CA ARG A 25 -0.74 13.03 -7.65
C ARG A 25 -0.36 14.45 -7.28
N LYS A 26 0.28 15.16 -8.21
CA LYS A 26 0.48 16.60 -8.09
C LYS A 26 -0.87 17.33 -8.07
N SER A 27 -1.03 18.31 -7.19
CA SER A 27 -2.21 19.17 -7.16
C SER A 27 -2.17 20.12 -8.35
N ASN A 28 -3.33 20.36 -8.97
CA ASN A 28 -3.48 21.37 -10.03
C ASN A 28 -3.40 22.81 -9.47
N ALA A 29 -3.58 22.97 -8.16
CA ALA A 29 -3.48 24.24 -7.45
C ALA A 29 -2.33 24.16 -6.43
N GLY A 30 -1.26 24.92 -6.70
CA GLY A 30 -0.25 25.33 -5.72
C GLY A 30 0.54 24.21 -5.03
N GLY A 31 1.72 23.88 -5.57
CA GLY A 31 2.87 23.33 -4.82
C GLY A 31 2.70 22.07 -3.98
N ALA A 32 1.54 21.42 -4.01
CA ALA A 32 1.15 20.36 -3.10
C ALA A 32 0.87 19.04 -3.83
N LEU A 33 0.75 17.97 -3.04
CA LEU A 33 0.28 16.66 -3.48
C LEU A 33 -1.17 16.47 -3.05
N LYS A 34 -1.99 15.91 -3.95
CA LYS A 34 -3.32 15.41 -3.64
C LYS A 34 -3.22 13.92 -3.36
N VAL A 35 -3.69 13.51 -2.20
CA VAL A 35 -3.82 12.11 -1.79
C VAL A 35 -5.30 11.74 -1.86
N SER A 36 -5.60 10.59 -2.45
CA SER A 36 -6.96 10.06 -2.56
C SER A 36 -6.94 8.63 -2.04
N ILE A 37 -7.70 8.39 -0.97
CA ILE A 37 -7.78 7.11 -0.27
C ILE A 37 -9.11 6.46 -0.65
N ASN A 38 -9.06 5.18 -1.00
CA ASN A 38 -10.26 4.36 -1.15
C ASN A 38 -10.76 4.03 0.27
N THR A 39 -12.01 4.39 0.56
CA THR A 39 -12.60 4.24 1.90
C THR A 39 -12.73 2.78 2.32
N ASP A 40 -13.04 1.89 1.37
CA ASP A 40 -13.24 0.47 1.63
C ASP A 40 -11.89 -0.21 1.90
N ALA A 41 -10.89 0.08 1.07
CA ALA A 41 -9.53 -0.40 1.31
C ALA A 41 -8.92 0.15 2.61
N PHE A 42 -9.31 1.36 3.02
CA PHE A 42 -8.85 1.95 4.27
C PHE A 42 -9.46 1.28 5.51
N SER A 43 -10.71 0.80 5.43
CA SER A 43 -11.30 0.02 6.53
C SER A 43 -10.65 -1.36 6.71
N ASP A 44 -10.02 -1.89 5.67
CA ASP A 44 -9.31 -3.17 5.71
C ASP A 44 -7.84 -3.04 6.18
N CYS A 45 -7.38 -1.82 6.46
CA CYS A 45 -6.02 -1.59 6.92
C CYS A 45 -5.80 -2.03 8.36
N SER A 46 -4.63 -2.62 8.64
CA SER A 46 -4.16 -2.84 9.99
C SER A 46 -3.85 -1.52 10.70
N THR A 47 -4.09 -1.47 12.02
CA THR A 47 -3.84 -0.29 12.85
C THR A 47 -2.86 -0.62 13.97
N TYR A 48 -2.14 0.38 14.44
CA TYR A 48 -1.39 0.30 15.69
C TYR A 48 -1.83 1.42 16.63
N VAL A 49 -1.71 1.18 17.92
CA VAL A 49 -2.08 2.15 18.96
C VAL A 49 -0.80 2.65 19.62
N THR A 50 -0.68 3.97 19.72
CA THR A 50 0.44 4.64 20.40
C THR A 50 0.19 4.69 21.90
N SER A 51 1.23 5.01 22.68
CA SER A 51 1.17 5.06 24.15
C SER A 51 0.18 6.08 24.71
N ASP A 52 -0.22 7.07 23.91
CA ASP A 52 -1.26 8.06 24.23
C ASP A 52 -2.69 7.60 23.87
N GLY A 53 -2.85 6.36 23.39
CA GLY A 53 -4.14 5.73 23.08
C GLY A 53 -4.68 6.06 21.69
N GLN A 54 -3.95 6.79 20.85
CA GLN A 54 -4.38 7.10 19.48
C GLN A 54 -4.09 5.93 18.53
N ALA A 55 -5.04 5.64 17.64
CA ALA A 55 -4.90 4.60 16.63
C ALA A 55 -4.48 5.19 15.28
N TYR A 56 -3.52 4.54 14.61
CA TYR A 56 -2.98 4.98 13.33
C TYR A 56 -2.98 3.85 12.30
N VAL A 57 -3.16 4.22 11.03
CA VAL A 57 -2.99 3.35 9.87
C VAL A 57 -1.65 3.69 9.20
N PRO A 58 -0.64 2.80 9.22
CA PRO A 58 0.62 3.04 8.52
C PRO A 58 0.45 2.85 7.01
N LEU A 59 0.69 3.91 6.24
CA LEU A 59 0.67 3.90 4.78
C LEU A 59 2.03 4.30 4.21
N VAL A 60 2.39 3.71 3.07
CA VAL A 60 3.66 3.90 2.38
C VAL A 60 3.46 4.30 0.93
N ILE A 61 4.42 5.08 0.42
CA ILE A 61 4.53 5.47 -0.99
C ILE A 61 5.98 5.23 -1.40
N SER A 62 6.20 4.64 -2.57
CA SER A 62 7.54 4.54 -3.15
C SER A 62 8.11 5.94 -3.44
N LEU A 63 9.27 6.26 -2.85
CA LEU A 63 9.98 7.52 -3.09
C LEU A 63 10.27 7.72 -4.58
N ASN A 64 10.84 6.72 -5.24
CA ASN A 64 11.14 6.77 -6.68
C ASN A 64 9.87 7.05 -7.53
N ALA A 65 8.74 6.46 -7.15
CA ALA A 65 7.49 6.69 -7.87
C ALA A 65 6.90 8.09 -7.58
N LEU A 66 7.10 8.59 -6.36
CA LEU A 66 6.71 9.94 -5.97
C LEU A 66 7.54 11.01 -6.69
N GLU A 67 8.85 10.82 -6.81
CA GLU A 67 9.74 11.72 -7.56
C GLU A 67 9.30 11.89 -9.02
N LYS A 68 8.94 10.77 -9.68
CA LYS A 68 8.38 10.82 -11.05
C LYS A 68 7.09 11.63 -11.12
N VAL A 69 6.27 11.59 -10.07
CA VAL A 69 5.05 12.43 -9.98
C VAL A 69 5.38 13.90 -9.77
N LEU A 70 6.39 14.20 -8.95
CA LEU A 70 6.82 15.57 -8.69
C LEU A 70 7.45 16.22 -9.93
N ASN A 71 8.25 15.46 -10.68
CA ASN A 71 8.89 15.88 -11.93
C ASN A 71 7.91 15.97 -13.11
N GLY A 72 6.69 15.45 -12.96
CA GLY A 72 5.69 15.41 -14.04
C GLY A 72 5.91 14.29 -15.07
N GLU A 73 6.86 13.39 -14.84
CA GLU A 73 7.09 12.19 -15.65
C GLU A 73 5.94 11.17 -15.50
N ARG A 74 5.23 11.21 -14.36
CA ARG A 74 4.10 10.34 -14.06
C ARG A 74 2.95 11.15 -13.49
N ALA A 75 1.72 10.89 -13.92
CA ALA A 75 0.56 11.63 -13.42
C ALA A 75 0.14 11.25 -11.98
N VAL A 76 0.26 9.95 -11.63
CA VAL A 76 -0.24 9.36 -10.38
C VAL A 76 0.71 8.25 -9.90
N THR A 77 0.95 8.14 -8.60
CA THR A 77 1.56 6.98 -7.93
C THR A 77 0.58 6.35 -6.92
N THR A 78 0.90 5.16 -6.42
CA THR A 78 0.08 4.40 -5.47
C THR A 78 0.43 4.72 -4.02
N LEU A 79 -0.57 4.62 -3.15
CA LEU A 79 -0.47 4.61 -1.69
C LEU A 79 -0.90 3.23 -1.21
N SER A 80 -0.10 2.58 -0.37
CA SER A 80 -0.37 1.21 0.07
C SER A 80 -0.03 0.99 1.54
N GLN A 81 -0.48 -0.11 2.12
CA GLN A 81 -0.04 -0.58 3.42
C GLN A 81 0.79 -1.86 3.24
N LEU A 82 1.95 -1.91 3.90
CA LEU A 82 2.70 -3.16 4.04
C LEU A 82 2.10 -3.91 5.24
N GLN A 83 1.56 -5.08 4.98
CA GLN A 83 1.03 -5.99 5.99
C GLN A 83 1.98 -7.18 6.10
N ASP A 84 2.33 -7.54 7.33
CA ASP A 84 3.19 -8.69 7.64
C ASP A 84 2.40 -10.00 7.72
#